data_AF-A0A3D5AVM3-F1
#
_entry.id   AF-A0A3D5AVM3-F1
#
_cell.length_a   1.000
_cell.length_b   1.000
_cell.length_c   1.000
_cell.angle_alpha   90.00
_cell.angle_beta   90.00
_cell.angle_gamma   90.00
#
_symmetry.space_group_name_H-M   'P 1'
#
loop_
_entity.id
_entity.type
_entity.pdbx_description
1 polymer ?
#
loop_
_entity_poly.entity_id
_entity_poly.type
_entity_poly.pdbx_seq_one_letter_code
_entity_poly.pdbx_strand_id
1 'polypeptide(L)'
;MFHVVLYQPEIPPNTGNVMRLAANTGMRLHLIEPLGFRLEDKDLRRAGLDYREWAEVQTHPGYQAFLDRVRPARVLAFTTRGGNLYSAVAYRPGDALLFGPETRGLPQALLDA
;
A
#
# COMPACT_ATOMS: atom_id res chain seq x y z
N MET A 1 3.22 -4.80 14.21
CA MET A 1 3.52 -3.90 13.07
C MET A 1 2.61 -4.29 11.91
N PHE A 2 1.94 -3.34 11.26
CA PHE A 2 1.10 -3.60 10.10
C PHE A 2 1.74 -3.02 8.83
N HIS A 3 1.34 -3.56 7.67
CA HIS A 3 1.81 -3.11 6.37
C HIS A 3 0.64 -2.56 5.57
N VAL A 4 0.78 -1.37 4.99
CA VAL A 4 -0.09 -0.84 3.93
C VAL A 4 0.61 -1.07 2.60
N VAL A 5 -0.06 -1.69 1.64
CA VAL A 5 0.51 -2.02 0.33
C VAL A 5 -0.36 -1.42 -0.75
N LEU A 6 0.21 -0.49 -1.53
CA LEU A 6 -0.45 0.10 -2.70
C LEU A 6 0.08 -0.59 -3.96
N TYR A 7 -0.78 -1.32 -4.65
CA TYR A 7 -0.45 -1.96 -5.93
C TYR A 7 -0.58 -0.94 -7.05
N GLN A 8 0.53 -0.59 -7.71
CA GLN A 8 0.57 0.29 -8.89
C GLN A 8 -0.24 1.59 -8.74
N PRO A 9 -0.06 2.39 -7.67
CA PRO A 9 -0.89 3.57 -7.40
C PRO A 9 -0.76 4.61 -8.52
N GLU A 10 -1.86 5.28 -8.84
CA GLU A 10 -1.95 6.15 -10.02
C GLU A 10 -1.97 7.63 -9.65
N ILE A 11 -2.51 7.98 -8.47
CA ILE A 11 -2.75 9.38 -8.10
C ILE A 11 -1.79 9.81 -6.96
N PRO A 12 -0.83 10.74 -7.22
CA PRO A 12 0.16 11.15 -6.22
C PRO A 12 -0.44 11.71 -4.92
N PRO A 13 -1.47 12.59 -4.94
CA PRO A 13 -2.12 13.06 -3.71
C PRO A 13 -2.64 11.96 -2.78
N ASN A 14 -3.18 10.87 -3.33
CA ASN A 14 -3.66 9.75 -2.53
C ASN A 14 -2.51 9.05 -1.82
N THR A 15 -1.42 8.78 -2.55
CA THR A 15 -0.22 8.17 -1.98
C THR A 15 0.38 9.05 -0.88
N GLY A 16 0.43 10.39 -1.08
CA GLY A 16 0.87 11.33 -0.05
C GLY A 16 0.01 11.28 1.21
N ASN A 17 -1.31 11.20 1.07
CA ASN A 17 -2.22 11.05 2.21
C ASN A 17 -2.03 9.71 2.94
N VAL A 18 -1.83 8.62 2.21
CA VAL A 18 -1.54 7.30 2.80
C VAL A 18 -0.18 7.28 3.50
N MET A 19 0.82 7.98 2.97
CA MET A 19 2.13 8.13 3.62
C MET A 19 1.98 8.84 4.97
N ARG A 20 1.20 9.91 5.04
CA ARG A 20 0.88 10.59 6.30
C ARG A 20 0.09 9.71 7.28
N LEU A 21 -0.86 8.93 6.78
CA LEU A 21 -1.57 7.95 7.59
C LEU A 21 -0.61 6.93 8.20
N ALA A 22 0.29 6.38 7.38
CA ALA A 22 1.28 5.38 7.81
C ALA A 22 2.20 5.95 8.91
N ALA A 23 2.72 7.17 8.73
CA ALA A 23 3.50 7.87 9.74
C ALA A 23 2.74 8.06 11.07
N ASN A 24 1.50 8.54 11.01
CA ASN A 24 0.68 8.78 12.20
C ASN A 24 0.23 7.50 12.93
N THR A 25 0.16 6.38 12.23
CA THR A 25 -0.30 5.09 12.77
C THR A 25 0.83 4.12 13.07
N GLY A 26 2.06 4.47 12.71
CA GLY A 26 3.23 3.60 12.82
C GLY A 26 3.14 2.36 11.91
N MET A 27 2.42 2.44 10.79
CA MET A 27 2.36 1.37 9.79
C MET A 27 3.48 1.53 8.75
N ARG A 28 3.94 0.43 8.16
CA ARG A 28 4.90 0.50 7.04
C ARG A 28 4.19 0.62 5.71
N LEU A 29 4.58 1.58 4.89
CA LEU A 29 4.03 1.77 3.55
C LEU A 29 4.91 1.10 2.49
N HIS A 30 4.27 0.32 1.63
CA HIS A 30 4.89 -0.35 0.49
C HIS A 30 4.18 0.05 -0.81
N LEU A 31 4.97 0.38 -1.83
CA LEU A 31 4.48 0.75 -3.15
C LEU A 31 4.96 -0.30 -4.16
N ILE A 32 4.03 -0.91 -4.90
CA ILE A 32 4.37 -1.87 -5.96
C ILE A 32 4.38 -1.15 -7.31
N GLU A 33 5.47 -1.29 -8.05
CA GLU A 33 5.66 -0.70 -9.37
C GLU A 33 4.85 -1.40 -10.48
N PRO A 34 4.62 -0.72 -11.63
CA PRO A 34 4.94 0.68 -11.89
C PRO A 34 4.03 1.66 -11.14
N LEU A 35 4.60 2.78 -10.70
CA LEU A 35 3.84 3.91 -10.13
C LEU A 35 3.36 4.81 -11.27
N GLY A 36 2.16 5.35 -11.17
CA GLY A 36 1.62 6.32 -12.13
C GLY A 36 2.24 7.72 -12.04
N PHE A 37 3.20 7.92 -11.14
CA PHE A 37 3.85 9.20 -10.84
C PHE A 37 5.29 8.99 -10.36
N ARG A 38 6.06 10.09 -10.28
CA ARG A 38 7.41 10.08 -9.72
C ARG A 38 7.36 10.38 -8.23
N LEU A 39 8.15 9.67 -7.42
CA LEU A 39 8.22 9.97 -5.98
C LEU A 39 8.79 11.36 -5.67
N GLU A 40 9.58 11.94 -6.58
CA GLU A 40 10.11 13.29 -6.40
C GLU A 40 9.07 14.41 -6.65
N ASP A 41 7.85 14.07 -7.06
CA ASP A 41 6.86 15.04 -7.50
C ASP A 41 6.47 16.02 -6.37
N LYS A 42 6.29 17.29 -6.73
CA LYS A 42 5.97 18.37 -5.78
C LYS A 42 4.64 18.10 -5.08
N ASP A 43 3.73 17.39 -5.74
CA ASP A 43 2.42 17.03 -5.18
C ASP A 43 2.52 16.04 -4.01
N LEU A 44 3.54 15.17 -3.98
CA LEU A 44 3.82 14.34 -2.81
C LEU A 44 4.40 15.17 -1.65
N ARG A 45 5.21 16.19 -1.95
CA ARG A 45 5.79 17.09 -0.95
C ARG A 45 4.75 17.99 -0.28
N ARG A 46 3.64 18.29 -0.97
CA ARG A 46 2.50 19.05 -0.41
C ARG A 46 1.77 18.33 0.71
N ALA A 47 1.98 17.02 0.89
CA ALA A 47 1.43 16.30 2.03
C ALA A 47 2.01 16.78 3.38
N GLY A 48 3.02 17.66 3.37
CA GLY A 48 3.61 18.26 4.56
C GLY A 48 4.53 17.29 5.30
N LEU A 49 5.04 16.29 4.58
CA LEU A 49 5.78 15.18 5.15
C LEU A 49 7.24 15.56 5.39
N ASP A 50 7.74 15.29 6.59
CA ASP A 50 9.15 15.46 6.93
C ASP A 50 10.00 14.31 6.37
N TYR A 51 11.32 14.49 6.34
CA TYR A 51 12.24 13.49 5.75
C TYR A 51 12.20 12.12 6.47
N ARG A 52 11.74 12.06 7.73
CA ARG A 52 11.65 10.80 8.49
C ARG A 52 10.43 10.01 8.06
N GLU A 53 9.31 10.68 7.81
CA GLU A 53 8.09 10.06 7.29
C GLU A 53 8.30 9.46 5.89
N TRP A 54 9.22 10.03 5.11
CA TRP A 54 9.67 9.45 3.83
C TRP A 54 10.55 8.22 3.98
N ALA A 55 11.35 8.11 5.05
CA ALA A 55 12.36 7.07 5.22
C ALA A 55 11.76 5.67 5.41
N GLU A 56 10.48 5.56 5.76
CA GLU A 56 9.80 4.28 5.99
C GLU A 56 9.04 3.74 4.77
N VAL A 57 8.98 4.50 3.67
CA VAL A 57 8.33 4.07 2.43
C VAL A 57 9.26 3.19 1.62
N GLN A 58 8.77 2.02 1.22
CA GLN A 58 9.54 1.06 0.43
C GLN A 58 8.86 0.82 -0.92
N THR A 59 9.62 0.98 -2.01
CA THR A 59 9.19 0.59 -3.34
C THR A 59 9.64 -0.83 -3.66
N HIS A 60 8.82 -1.54 -4.43
CA HIS A 60 9.09 -2.89 -4.90
C HIS A 60 8.81 -2.99 -6.40
N PRO A 61 9.68 -3.62 -7.20
CA PRO A 61 9.51 -3.73 -8.65
C PRO A 61 8.31 -4.59 -9.07
N GLY A 62 7.72 -5.35 -8.13
CA GLY A 62 6.55 -6.17 -8.37
C GLY A 62 6.04 -6.82 -7.08
N TYR A 63 4.85 -7.42 -7.16
CA TYR A 63 4.19 -8.01 -5.99
C TYR A 63 4.97 -9.20 -5.40
N GLN A 64 5.56 -10.05 -6.24
CA GLN A 64 6.39 -11.16 -5.76
C GLN A 64 7.63 -10.66 -5.02
N ALA A 65 8.29 -9.62 -5.53
CA ALA A 65 9.45 -9.02 -4.87
C ALA A 65 9.08 -8.45 -3.48
N PHE A 66 7.87 -7.89 -3.33
CA PHE A 66 7.33 -7.49 -2.03
C PHE A 66 7.17 -8.70 -1.10
N LEU A 67 6.54 -9.78 -1.56
CA LEU A 67 6.35 -10.99 -0.75
C LEU A 67 7.68 -11.59 -0.27
N ASP A 68 8.66 -11.70 -1.17
CA ASP A 68 9.96 -12.30 -0.87
C ASP A 68 10.77 -11.44 0.12
N ARG A 69 10.69 -10.12 -0.03
CA ARG A 69 11.44 -9.16 0.80
C ARG A 69 10.80 -8.96 2.17
N VAL A 70 9.51 -8.69 2.19
CA VAL A 70 8.78 -8.27 3.41
C VAL A 70 8.28 -9.47 4.21
N ARG A 71 7.91 -10.57 3.52
CA ARG A 71 7.36 -11.80 4.12
C ARG A 71 6.26 -11.50 5.15
N PRO A 72 5.16 -10.82 4.73
CA PRO A 72 4.07 -10.51 5.65
C PRO A 72 3.42 -11.81 6.18
N ALA A 73 2.84 -11.75 7.38
CA ALA A 73 2.22 -12.91 8.01
C ALA A 73 0.97 -13.41 7.26
N ARG A 74 0.25 -12.49 6.61
CA ARG A 74 -0.76 -12.74 5.59
C ARG A 74 -1.04 -11.46 4.81
N VAL A 75 -1.58 -11.62 3.61
CA VAL A 75 -2.07 -10.51 2.79
C VAL A 75 -3.60 -10.50 2.84
N LEU A 76 -4.17 -9.32 3.03
CA LEU A 76 -5.61 -9.06 3.03
C LEU A 76 -5.91 -8.08 1.90
N ALA A 77 -6.53 -8.58 0.83
CA ALA A 77 -6.85 -7.79 -0.35
C ALA A 77 -8.19 -7.04 -0.17
N PHE A 78 -8.17 -5.73 -0.44
CA PHE A 78 -9.36 -4.89 -0.45
C PHE A 78 -9.87 -4.76 -1.89
N THR A 79 -11.09 -5.26 -2.11
CA THR A 79 -11.74 -5.23 -3.43
C THR A 79 -13.25 -5.13 -3.27
N THR A 80 -13.92 -4.52 -4.25
CA THR A 80 -15.39 -4.49 -4.35
C THR A 80 -16.00 -5.84 -4.70
N ARG A 81 -15.18 -6.81 -5.13
CA ARG A 81 -15.59 -8.18 -5.48
C ARG A 81 -15.51 -9.15 -4.29
N GLY A 82 -15.14 -8.67 -3.10
CA GLY A 82 -14.97 -9.50 -1.91
C GLY A 82 -16.31 -9.90 -1.29
N GLY A 83 -16.38 -11.11 -0.73
CA GLY A 83 -17.58 -11.61 -0.03
C GLY A 83 -17.63 -11.25 1.46
N ASN A 84 -16.52 -10.80 2.05
CA ASN A 84 -16.40 -10.53 3.48
C ASN A 84 -16.27 -9.04 3.76
N LEU A 85 -16.96 -8.57 4.80
CA LEU A 85 -16.82 -7.19 5.28
C LEU A 85 -15.47 -7.00 5.98
N TYR A 86 -14.80 -5.88 5.72
CA TYR A 86 -13.50 -5.57 6.33
C TYR A 86 -13.57 -5.49 7.86
N SER A 87 -14.73 -5.14 8.43
CA SER A 87 -14.95 -5.03 9.88
C SER A 87 -15.15 -6.38 10.57
N ALA A 88 -15.44 -7.45 9.81
CA ALA A 88 -15.59 -8.80 10.34
C ALA A 88 -14.23 -9.53 10.47
N VAL A 89 -13.14 -8.94 9.95
CA VAL A 89 -11.81 -9.54 9.99
C VAL A 89 -11.17 -9.29 11.35
N ALA A 90 -10.72 -10.37 12.00
CA ALA A 90 -9.85 -10.27 13.17
C ALA A 90 -8.40 -9.98 12.71
N TYR A 91 -8.02 -8.71 12.65
CA TYR A 91 -6.68 -8.27 12.27
C TYR A 91 -5.62 -8.70 13.28
N ARG A 92 -4.40 -8.96 12.81
CA ARG A 92 -3.27 -9.35 13.66
C ARG A 92 -1.98 -8.65 13.21
N PRO A 93 -1.03 -8.42 14.14
CA PRO A 93 0.29 -7.91 13.77
C PRO A 93 0.93 -8.75 12.66
N GLY A 94 1.56 -8.07 11.69
CA GLY A 94 2.19 -8.67 10.51
C GLY A 94 1.27 -8.75 9.29
N ASP A 95 -0.01 -8.39 9.42
CA ASP A 95 -0.92 -8.31 8.28
C ASP A 95 -0.50 -7.23 7.29
N ALA A 96 -0.59 -7.57 6.01
CA ALA A 96 -0.46 -6.64 4.90
C ALA A 96 -1.82 -6.34 4.29
N LEU A 97 -2.22 -5.07 4.36
CA LEU A 97 -3.46 -4.55 3.79
C LEU A 97 -3.17 -4.10 2.36
N LEU A 98 -3.62 -4.89 1.37
CA LEU A 98 -3.34 -4.69 -0.04
C LEU A 98 -4.49 -3.95 -0.74
N PHE A 99 -4.16 -2.82 -1.35
CA PHE A 99 -5.08 -1.98 -2.10
C PHE A 99 -4.64 -1.90 -3.56
N GLY A 100 -5.62 -1.95 -4.46
CA GLY A 100 -5.38 -1.77 -5.90
C GLY A 100 -5.25 -0.31 -6.32
N PRO A 101 -4.88 -0.07 -7.58
CA PRO A 101 -4.96 1.25 -8.21
C PRO A 101 -6.39 1.77 -8.23
N GLU A 102 -6.52 3.09 -8.22
CA GLU A 102 -7.80 3.79 -8.07
C GLU A 102 -8.79 3.49 -9.20
N THR A 103 -8.31 3.35 -10.45
CA THR A 103 -9.19 3.21 -11.62
C THR A 103 -9.64 1.78 -11.89
N ARG A 104 -8.76 0.81 -11.64
CA ARG A 104 -8.93 -0.59 -12.10
C ARG A 104 -8.97 -1.62 -10.98
N GLY A 105 -8.63 -1.23 -9.75
CA GLY A 105 -8.54 -2.15 -8.61
C GLY A 105 -7.49 -3.25 -8.83
N LEU A 106 -7.51 -4.26 -7.95
CA LEU A 106 -6.56 -5.37 -8.02
C LEU A 106 -6.85 -6.28 -9.22
N PRO A 107 -5.80 -6.76 -9.93
CA PRO A 107 -5.96 -7.74 -11.00
C PRO A 107 -6.55 -9.04 -10.46
N GLN A 108 -7.37 -9.71 -11.27
CA GLN A 108 -8.08 -10.94 -10.86
C GLN A 108 -7.12 -12.03 -10.36
N ALA A 109 -5.97 -12.19 -11.02
CA ALA A 109 -4.94 -13.15 -10.62
C ALA A 109 -4.40 -12.94 -9.19
N LEU A 110 -4.48 -11.72 -8.63
CA LEU A 110 -4.12 -11.46 -7.22
C LEU A 110 -5.26 -11.73 -6.25
N LEU A 111 -6.50 -11.80 -6.73
CA LEU A 111 -7.67 -12.12 -5.90
C LEU A 111 -7.94 -13.63 -5.85
N ASP A 112 -7.46 -14.38 -6.85
CA ASP A 112 -7.64 -15.84 -6.95
C ASP A 112 -6.51 -16.64 -6.27
N ALA A 113 -5.44 -15.97 -5.82
CA ALA A 113 -4.26 -16.56 -5.20
C ALA A 113 -4.44 -16.80 -3.69
#